data_AF-A0A524F8G9-F1
#
_entry.id   AF-A0A524F8G9-F1
#
_cell.length_a   1.000
_cell.length_b   1.000
_cell.length_c   1.000
_cell.angle_alpha   90.00
_cell.angle_beta   90.00
_cell.angle_gamma   90.00
#
_symmetry.space_group_name_H-M   'P 1'
#
loop_
_entity.id
_entity.type
_entity.pdbx_description
1 polymer ?
#
loop_
_entity_poly.entity_id
_entity_poly.type
_entity_poly.pdbx_seq_one_letter_code
_entity_poly.pdbx_strand_id
1 'polypeptide(L)'
;MNIQEANKFIAHASELVDYQVSKRGLLETQLFPVTAYICVSFYNAYDMLYDILKKVAEKISPEQLGRQSRKILSEIHALSIFYLPLYYMVGRMGEIYRNGGDPRFESETKRNETIFIIDFWKRLAESYFQGELSVYDSEKRNLAIDQKEIEWTLDHIESIPEEQASKIKRSMANLEVVSFLDECEARAKICDHGPYPLNNEEVLVFREISHLYDGKKPHFPWSET
;
A
#
# COMPACT_ATOMS: atom_id res chain seq x y z
N MET A 1 -12.75 -12.26 14.27
CA MET A 1 -11.53 -12.31 15.11
C MET A 1 -11.86 -12.22 16.60
N ASN A 2 -11.15 -12.95 17.47
CA ASN A 2 -11.22 -12.77 18.94
C ASN A 2 -10.13 -11.80 19.45
N ILE A 3 -10.19 -11.36 20.71
CA ILE A 3 -9.25 -10.36 21.27
C ILE A 3 -7.80 -10.84 21.25
N GLN A 4 -7.54 -12.11 21.59
CA GLN A 4 -6.17 -12.64 21.62
C GLN A 4 -5.55 -12.64 20.22
N GLU A 5 -6.34 -13.04 19.23
CA GLU A 5 -5.97 -13.03 17.83
C GLU A 5 -5.75 -11.59 17.32
N ALA A 6 -6.63 -10.66 17.68
CA ALA A 6 -6.47 -9.24 17.34
C ALA A 6 -5.16 -8.67 17.90
N ASN A 7 -4.84 -8.98 19.17
CA ASN A 7 -3.58 -8.54 19.77
C ASN A 7 -2.35 -9.10 19.05
N LYS A 8 -2.40 -10.35 18.57
CA LYS A 8 -1.33 -10.95 17.77
C LYS A 8 -1.11 -10.16 16.47
N PHE A 9 -2.18 -9.85 15.74
CA PHE A 9 -2.07 -9.11 14.48
C PHE A 9 -1.76 -7.62 14.66
N ILE A 10 -2.17 -7.02 15.78
CA ILE A 10 -1.73 -5.67 16.18
C ILE A 10 -0.21 -5.65 16.39
N ALA A 11 0.34 -6.65 17.08
CA ALA A 11 1.79 -6.75 17.27
C ALA A 11 2.52 -6.92 15.93
N HIS A 12 2.03 -7.82 15.06
CA HIS A 12 2.59 -8.01 13.71
C HIS A 12 2.55 -6.73 12.87
N ALA A 13 1.42 -6.03 12.87
CA ALA A 13 1.27 -4.74 12.19
C ALA A 13 2.28 -3.70 12.72
N SER A 14 2.51 -3.68 14.04
CA SER A 14 3.51 -2.79 14.64
C SER A 14 4.93 -3.11 14.18
N GLU A 15 5.30 -4.40 14.11
CA GLU A 15 6.61 -4.85 13.59
C GLU A 15 6.80 -4.47 12.12
N LEU A 16 5.76 -4.65 11.30
CA LEU A 16 5.77 -4.23 9.90
C LEU A 16 5.96 -2.71 9.76
N VAL A 17 5.22 -1.92 10.54
CA VAL A 17 5.34 -0.45 10.52
C VAL A 17 6.73 -0.02 10.96
N ASP A 18 7.24 -0.57 12.07
CA ASP A 18 8.58 -0.25 12.57
C ASP A 18 9.65 -0.60 11.54
N TYR A 19 9.59 -1.78 10.92
CA TYR A 19 10.50 -2.16 9.84
C TYR A 19 10.48 -1.16 8.68
N GLN A 20 9.29 -0.77 8.22
CA GLN A 20 9.18 0.15 7.07
C GLN A 20 9.66 1.56 7.41
N VAL A 21 9.32 2.08 8.59
CA VAL A 21 9.67 3.45 9.01
C VAL A 21 11.14 3.55 9.41
N SER A 22 11.67 2.59 10.18
CA SER A 22 13.07 2.61 10.64
C SER A 22 14.08 2.41 9.50
N LYS A 23 13.72 1.67 8.45
CA LYS A 23 14.60 1.39 7.30
C LYS A 23 14.44 2.39 6.16
N ARG A 24 13.32 3.12 6.06
CA ARG A 24 13.10 4.17 5.06
C ARG A 24 13.34 5.54 5.71
N GLY A 25 14.61 5.96 5.71
CA GLY A 25 15.07 7.18 6.36
C GLY A 25 14.56 8.49 5.75
N LEU A 26 14.54 9.51 6.63
CA LEU A 26 14.10 10.91 6.52
C LEU A 26 12.67 11.17 6.00
N LEU A 27 11.81 11.59 6.94
CA LEU A 27 10.48 12.20 6.70
C LEU A 27 10.57 13.74 6.63
N GLU A 28 11.76 14.28 6.37
CA GLU A 28 12.00 15.71 6.39
C GLU A 28 12.42 16.20 5.01
N THR A 29 11.73 17.23 4.55
CA THR A 29 11.83 17.84 3.23
C THR A 29 11.53 19.33 3.38
N GLN A 30 12.10 20.13 2.47
CA GLN A 30 11.85 21.56 2.39
C GLN A 30 10.68 21.91 1.46
N LEU A 31 10.19 20.95 0.65
CA LEU A 31 9.15 21.19 -0.34
C LEU A 31 7.75 21.00 0.26
N PHE A 32 7.55 19.91 0.99
CA PHE A 32 6.27 19.57 1.60
C PHE A 32 6.43 19.37 3.11
N PRO A 33 5.45 19.71 3.94
CA PRO A 33 5.50 19.41 5.37
C PRO A 33 5.12 17.93 5.62
N VAL A 34 5.95 16.99 5.13
CA VAL A 34 5.66 15.55 5.05
C VAL A 34 5.20 14.97 6.38
N THR A 35 6.00 15.14 7.43
CA THR A 35 5.62 14.69 8.78
C THR A 35 4.27 15.25 9.22
N ALA A 36 4.02 16.55 8.99
CA ALA A 36 2.78 17.17 9.47
C ALA A 36 1.54 16.63 8.74
N TYR A 37 1.56 16.56 7.40
CA TYR A 37 0.39 16.06 6.67
C TYR A 37 0.17 14.56 6.90
N ILE A 38 1.24 13.76 7.04
CA ILE A 38 1.12 12.33 7.34
C ILE A 38 0.53 12.13 8.74
N CYS A 39 1.01 12.87 9.75
CA CYS A 39 0.45 12.79 11.10
C CYS A 39 -1.04 13.15 11.13
N VAL A 40 -1.45 14.22 10.44
CA VAL A 40 -2.87 14.57 10.30
C VAL A 40 -3.66 13.43 9.65
N SER A 41 -3.10 12.81 8.61
CA SER A 41 -3.72 11.68 7.92
C SER A 41 -3.90 10.46 8.82
N PHE A 42 -2.98 10.21 9.76
CA PHE A 42 -3.10 9.12 10.74
C PHE A 42 -4.27 9.33 11.71
N TYR A 43 -4.40 10.52 12.29
CA TYR A 43 -5.55 10.84 13.16
C TYR A 43 -6.86 10.79 12.38
N ASN A 44 -6.87 11.35 11.16
CA ASN A 44 -8.03 11.28 10.29
C ASN A 44 -8.46 9.83 10.02
N ALA A 45 -7.51 8.95 9.68
CA ALA A 45 -7.78 7.53 9.48
C ALA A 45 -8.29 6.83 10.76
N TYR A 46 -7.72 7.15 11.93
CA TYR A 46 -8.20 6.61 13.20
C TYR A 46 -9.67 6.96 13.49
N ASP A 47 -10.11 8.14 13.04
CA ASP A 47 -11.49 8.60 13.21
C ASP A 47 -12.46 8.01 12.18
N MET A 48 -12.07 7.91 10.90
CA MET A 48 -13.02 7.59 9.83
C MET A 48 -12.85 6.22 9.16
N LEU A 49 -11.71 5.55 9.30
CA LEU A 49 -11.42 4.34 8.50
C LEU A 49 -12.41 3.21 8.77
N TYR A 50 -12.84 3.05 10.02
CA TYR A 50 -13.86 2.05 10.38
C TYR A 50 -15.15 2.23 9.57
N ASP A 51 -15.70 3.44 9.53
CA ASP A 51 -16.95 3.72 8.82
C ASP A 51 -16.81 3.56 7.31
N ILE A 52 -15.65 3.90 6.76
CA ILE A 52 -15.33 3.69 5.34
C ILE A 52 -15.29 2.19 5.03
N LEU A 53 -14.50 1.42 5.78
CA LEU A 53 -14.33 -0.02 5.54
C LEU A 53 -15.62 -0.80 5.79
N LYS A 54 -16.47 -0.34 6.72
CA LYS A 54 -17.81 -0.91 6.92
C LYS A 54 -18.66 -0.78 5.66
N LYS A 55 -18.71 0.40 5.03
CA LYS A 55 -19.43 0.63 3.76
C LYS A 55 -18.84 -0.19 2.60
N VAL A 56 -17.53 -0.44 2.62
CA VAL A 56 -16.88 -1.34 1.64
C VAL A 56 -17.32 -2.78 1.88
N ALA A 57 -17.28 -3.24 3.14
CA ALA A 57 -17.65 -4.60 3.54
C ALA A 57 -19.13 -4.94 3.24
N GLU A 58 -20.01 -3.95 3.20
CA GLU A 58 -21.40 -4.10 2.76
C GLU A 58 -21.53 -4.46 1.27
N LYS A 59 -20.51 -4.15 0.45
CA LYS A 59 -20.53 -4.36 -1.01
C LYS A 59 -19.66 -5.51 -1.48
N ILE A 60 -18.53 -5.73 -0.81
CA ILE A 60 -17.56 -6.74 -1.17
C ILE A 60 -16.86 -7.28 0.07
N SER A 61 -16.71 -8.60 0.16
CA SER A 61 -15.93 -9.19 1.25
C SER A 61 -14.44 -8.85 1.09
N PRO A 62 -13.66 -8.70 2.18
CA PRO A 62 -12.22 -8.45 2.11
C PRO A 62 -11.50 -9.48 1.23
N GLU A 63 -11.89 -10.75 1.28
CA GLU A 63 -11.26 -11.82 0.52
C GLU A 63 -11.58 -11.75 -0.98
N GLN A 64 -12.81 -11.34 -1.34
CA GLN A 64 -13.15 -11.10 -2.73
C GLN A 64 -12.40 -9.87 -3.25
N LEU A 65 -12.31 -8.81 -2.46
CA LEU A 65 -11.58 -7.60 -2.81
C LEU A 65 -10.11 -7.94 -3.11
N GLY A 66 -9.41 -8.61 -2.18
CA GLY A 66 -7.99 -8.94 -2.39
C GLY A 66 -7.76 -9.87 -3.57
N ARG A 67 -8.63 -10.86 -3.80
CA ARG A 67 -8.55 -11.71 -5.00
C ARG A 67 -8.78 -10.95 -6.31
N GLN A 68 -9.77 -10.05 -6.37
CA GLN A 68 -10.08 -9.27 -7.58
C GLN A 68 -9.02 -8.19 -7.88
N SER A 69 -8.27 -7.81 -6.86
CA SER A 69 -7.20 -6.81 -6.94
C SER A 69 -5.85 -7.37 -7.41
N ARG A 70 -5.76 -8.67 -7.60
CA ARG A 70 -4.59 -9.37 -8.17
C ARG A 70 -4.56 -9.24 -9.69
N LYS A 71 -4.29 -8.03 -10.17
CA LYS A 71 -4.21 -7.66 -11.60
C LYS A 71 -3.45 -6.35 -11.78
N ILE A 72 -3.03 -6.11 -13.01
CA ILE A 72 -2.38 -4.86 -13.43
C ILE A 72 -3.34 -3.66 -13.22
N LEU A 73 -2.79 -2.53 -12.77
CA LEU A 73 -3.47 -1.24 -12.53
C LEU A 73 -4.64 -1.33 -11.56
N SER A 74 -4.53 -2.22 -10.56
CA SER A 74 -5.49 -2.30 -9.45
C SER A 74 -5.31 -1.14 -8.47
N GLU A 75 -6.41 -0.46 -8.10
CA GLU A 75 -6.41 0.56 -7.03
C GLU A 75 -6.00 -0.03 -5.67
N ILE A 76 -6.25 -1.32 -5.47
CA ILE A 76 -5.79 -2.04 -4.27
C ILE A 76 -4.57 -2.86 -4.67
N HIS A 77 -3.44 -2.50 -4.09
CA HIS A 77 -2.14 -3.09 -4.34
C HIS A 77 -1.37 -3.20 -3.02
N ALA A 78 -0.17 -3.76 -3.06
CA ALA A 78 0.59 -4.07 -1.85
C ALA A 78 0.76 -2.88 -0.88
N LEU A 79 0.97 -1.67 -1.41
CA LEU A 79 1.15 -0.46 -0.60
C LEU A 79 -0.16 0.03 0.01
N SER A 80 -1.27 0.06 -0.74
CA SER A 80 -2.57 0.46 -0.19
C SER A 80 -3.12 -0.53 0.83
N ILE A 81 -2.81 -1.83 0.70
CA ILE A 81 -3.10 -2.85 1.73
C ILE A 81 -2.29 -2.56 3.01
N PHE A 82 -1.02 -2.19 2.88
CA PHE A 82 -0.18 -1.82 4.02
C PHE A 82 -0.62 -0.51 4.69
N TYR A 83 -1.23 0.42 3.96
CA TYR A 83 -1.74 1.67 4.52
C TYR A 83 -2.85 1.47 5.55
N LEU A 84 -3.66 0.41 5.44
CA LEU A 84 -4.75 0.14 6.37
C LEU A 84 -4.25 0.03 7.83
N PRO A 85 -3.34 -0.91 8.17
CA PRO A 85 -2.79 -0.99 9.51
C PRO A 85 -1.89 0.21 9.82
N LEU A 86 -1.08 0.71 8.88
CA LEU A 86 -0.17 1.84 9.14
C LEU A 86 -0.94 3.08 9.63
N TYR A 87 -1.91 3.55 8.85
CA TYR A 87 -2.55 4.83 9.12
C TYR A 87 -3.42 4.75 10.38
N TYR A 88 -4.19 3.68 10.53
CA TYR A 88 -5.06 3.52 11.68
C TYR A 88 -4.30 3.28 12.98
N MET A 89 -3.30 2.39 12.96
CA MET A 89 -2.58 2.01 14.19
C MET A 89 -1.66 3.12 14.69
N VAL A 90 -1.05 3.90 13.80
CA VAL A 90 -0.24 5.05 14.22
C VAL A 90 -1.14 6.17 14.78
N GLY A 91 -2.32 6.40 14.20
CA GLY A 91 -3.30 7.32 14.77
C GLY A 91 -3.77 6.86 16.16
N ARG A 92 -4.09 5.57 16.30
CA ARG A 92 -4.43 4.93 17.59
C ARG A 92 -3.31 5.11 18.62
N MET A 93 -2.06 4.88 18.24
CA MET A 93 -0.90 5.08 19.12
C MET A 93 -0.83 6.53 19.63
N GLY A 94 -1.07 7.51 18.76
CA GLY A 94 -1.13 8.92 19.14
C GLY A 94 -2.24 9.23 20.16
N GLU A 95 -3.42 8.65 19.99
CA GLU A 95 -4.53 8.80 20.95
C GLU A 95 -4.25 8.11 22.29
N ILE A 96 -3.66 6.90 22.28
CA ILE A 96 -3.22 6.22 23.51
C ILE A 96 -2.21 7.10 24.25
N TYR A 97 -1.22 7.64 23.55
CA TYR A 97 -0.21 8.53 24.13
C TYR A 97 -0.85 9.78 24.74
N ARG A 98 -1.78 10.43 24.03
CA ARG A 98 -2.52 11.60 24.53
C ARG A 98 -3.30 11.29 25.81
N ASN A 99 -3.80 10.06 25.93
CA ASN A 99 -4.56 9.57 27.08
C ASN A 99 -3.68 8.93 28.17
N GLY A 100 -2.42 9.36 28.29
CA GLY A 100 -1.51 8.92 29.35
C GLY A 100 -0.74 7.64 29.06
N GLY A 101 -0.79 7.15 27.82
CA GLY A 101 0.03 6.02 27.33
C GLY A 101 -0.49 4.63 27.68
N ASP A 102 -1.69 4.52 28.24
CA ASP A 102 -2.28 3.23 28.63
C ASP A 102 -3.46 2.85 27.71
N PRO A 103 -3.34 1.79 26.89
CA PRO A 103 -4.40 1.37 25.97
C PRO A 103 -5.68 0.93 26.67
N ARG A 104 -5.65 0.67 27.99
CA ARG A 104 -6.87 0.34 28.76
C ARG A 104 -7.86 1.50 28.81
N PHE A 105 -7.40 2.74 28.62
CA PHE A 105 -8.25 3.93 28.59
C PHE A 105 -8.94 4.16 27.25
N GLU A 106 -8.64 3.37 26.22
CA GLU A 106 -9.44 3.39 25.00
C GLU A 106 -10.88 2.93 25.28
N SER A 107 -11.84 3.59 24.64
CA SER A 107 -13.24 3.23 24.75
C SER A 107 -13.49 1.84 24.17
N GLU A 108 -14.51 1.15 24.69
CA GLU A 108 -14.93 -0.15 24.16
C GLU A 108 -15.27 -0.07 22.67
N THR A 109 -15.92 1.01 22.24
CA THR A 109 -16.21 1.29 20.83
C THR A 109 -14.93 1.29 19.99
N LYS A 110 -13.89 2.05 20.37
CA LYS A 110 -12.63 2.11 19.61
C LYS A 110 -11.88 0.78 19.60
N ARG A 111 -11.96 0.00 20.68
CA ARG A 111 -11.42 -1.37 20.70
C ARG A 111 -12.14 -2.27 19.69
N ASN A 112 -13.47 -2.19 19.60
CA ASN A 112 -14.24 -2.97 18.64
C ASN A 112 -13.97 -2.54 17.19
N GLU A 113 -13.83 -1.24 16.94
CA GLU A 113 -13.42 -0.72 15.63
C GLU A 113 -12.03 -1.22 15.22
N THR A 114 -11.08 -1.22 16.16
CA THR A 114 -9.72 -1.75 15.94
C THR A 114 -9.76 -3.22 15.55
N ILE A 115 -10.55 -4.05 16.26
CA ILE A 115 -10.71 -5.47 15.94
C ILE A 115 -11.28 -5.64 14.52
N PHE A 116 -12.27 -4.83 14.14
CA PHE A 116 -12.85 -4.88 12.80
C PHE A 116 -11.81 -4.54 11.72
N ILE A 117 -11.02 -3.48 11.91
CA ILE A 117 -10.03 -3.04 10.93
C ILE A 117 -8.93 -4.08 10.76
N ILE A 118 -8.46 -4.68 11.85
CA ILE A 118 -7.44 -5.73 11.80
C ILE A 118 -7.98 -7.01 11.16
N ASP A 119 -9.23 -7.41 11.43
CA ASP A 119 -9.89 -8.54 10.75
C ASP A 119 -10.04 -8.28 9.25
N PHE A 120 -10.51 -7.09 8.87
CA PHE A 120 -10.65 -6.68 7.48
C PHE A 120 -9.30 -6.73 6.75
N TRP A 121 -8.27 -6.08 7.32
CA TRP A 121 -6.93 -6.04 6.74
C TRP A 121 -6.34 -7.44 6.59
N LYS A 122 -6.41 -8.27 7.63
CA LYS A 122 -5.90 -9.66 7.59
C LYS A 122 -6.51 -10.43 6.42
N ARG A 123 -7.84 -10.45 6.32
CA ARG A 123 -8.56 -11.23 5.31
C ARG A 123 -8.30 -10.69 3.89
N LEU A 124 -8.21 -9.37 3.74
CA LEU A 124 -7.80 -8.73 2.51
C LEU A 124 -6.38 -9.17 2.12
N ALA A 125 -5.43 -9.00 3.03
CA ALA A 125 -4.02 -9.28 2.81
C ALA A 125 -3.77 -10.75 2.50
N GLU A 126 -4.30 -11.69 3.29
CA GLU A 126 -4.15 -13.13 3.04
C GLU A 126 -4.68 -13.53 1.67
N SER A 127 -5.79 -12.93 1.23
CA SER A 127 -6.35 -13.21 -0.09
C SER A 127 -5.53 -12.60 -1.24
N TYR A 128 -4.86 -11.47 -1.00
CA TYR A 128 -4.00 -10.80 -1.97
C TYR A 128 -2.61 -11.44 -2.05
N PHE A 129 -1.97 -11.76 -0.92
CA PHE A 129 -0.62 -12.33 -0.83
C PHE A 129 -0.63 -13.86 -0.66
N GLN A 130 -1.71 -14.53 -1.03
CA GLN A 130 -1.80 -16.00 -1.09
C GLN A 130 -1.50 -16.71 0.24
N GLY A 131 -1.99 -16.14 1.35
CA GLY A 131 -1.83 -16.67 2.71
C GLY A 131 -0.94 -15.82 3.60
N GLU A 132 -0.13 -14.94 3.02
CA GLU A 132 0.73 -14.01 3.75
C GLU A 132 0.03 -12.66 4.03
N LEU A 133 0.62 -11.80 4.87
CA LEU A 133 0.02 -10.52 5.26
C LEU A 133 0.65 -9.30 4.56
N SER A 134 1.83 -9.47 3.99
CA SER A 134 2.54 -8.38 3.34
C SER A 134 3.63 -8.91 2.41
N VAL A 135 4.21 -7.99 1.65
CA VAL A 135 5.43 -8.25 0.85
C VAL A 135 6.60 -8.66 1.75
N TYR A 136 6.68 -8.14 2.98
CA TYR A 136 7.73 -8.53 3.93
C TYR A 136 7.60 -10.02 4.30
N ASP A 137 6.38 -10.45 4.58
CA ASP A 137 6.06 -11.84 4.93
C ASP A 137 6.24 -12.79 3.73
N SER A 138 6.05 -12.26 2.50
CA SER A 138 6.21 -13.00 1.24
C SER A 138 7.66 -13.04 0.70
N GLU A 139 8.67 -13.02 1.58
CA GLU A 139 10.09 -12.98 1.20
C GLU A 139 10.44 -11.84 0.21
N LYS A 140 9.79 -10.69 0.34
CA LYS A 140 9.94 -9.52 -0.54
C LYS A 140 9.42 -9.73 -1.97
N ARG A 141 8.49 -10.67 -2.17
CA ARG A 141 7.84 -10.94 -3.45
C ARG A 141 6.41 -10.42 -3.45
N ASN A 142 6.06 -9.64 -4.48
CA ASN A 142 4.70 -9.15 -4.72
C ASN A 142 4.09 -9.85 -5.94
N LEU A 143 3.74 -11.12 -5.79
CA LEU A 143 3.24 -11.99 -6.87
C LEU A 143 1.73 -11.82 -7.06
N ALA A 144 1.31 -10.63 -7.46
CA ALA A 144 -0.10 -10.28 -7.61
C ALA A 144 -0.65 -10.55 -9.03
N ILE A 145 0.19 -10.50 -10.05
CA ILE A 145 -0.19 -10.66 -11.46
C ILE A 145 -0.35 -12.15 -11.76
N ASP A 146 -1.38 -12.51 -12.52
CA ASP A 146 -1.66 -13.89 -12.83
C ASP A 146 -0.70 -14.44 -13.91
N GLN A 147 -0.60 -15.77 -13.99
CA GLN A 147 0.31 -16.43 -14.93
C GLN A 147 -0.05 -16.14 -16.40
N LYS A 148 -1.34 -15.94 -16.71
CA LYS A 148 -1.81 -15.69 -18.07
C LYS A 148 -1.40 -14.29 -18.54
N GLU A 149 -1.46 -13.30 -17.67
CA GLU A 149 -1.01 -11.92 -17.91
C GLU A 149 0.51 -11.86 -18.07
N ILE A 150 1.25 -12.66 -17.30
CA ILE A 150 2.70 -12.84 -17.46
C ILE A 150 3.02 -13.43 -18.83
N GLU A 151 2.39 -14.54 -19.20
CA GLU A 151 2.58 -15.19 -20.51
C GLU A 151 2.24 -14.25 -21.66
N TRP A 152 1.10 -13.56 -21.58
CA TRP A 152 0.73 -12.56 -22.57
C TRP A 152 1.78 -11.45 -22.68
N THR A 153 2.31 -10.96 -21.56
CA THR A 153 3.35 -9.93 -21.57
C THR A 153 4.63 -10.43 -22.23
N LEU A 154 5.06 -11.66 -21.95
CA LEU A 154 6.25 -12.26 -22.55
C LEU A 154 6.11 -12.46 -24.06
N ASP A 155 4.90 -12.79 -24.53
CA ASP A 155 4.63 -12.93 -25.97
C ASP A 155 4.65 -11.58 -26.72
N HIS A 156 4.51 -10.46 -26.00
CA HIS A 156 4.43 -9.11 -26.57
C HIS A 156 5.63 -8.22 -26.22
N ILE A 157 6.59 -8.70 -25.43
CA ILE A 157 7.78 -7.92 -25.11
C ILE A 157 8.70 -7.86 -26.33
N GLU A 158 9.09 -6.65 -26.72
CA GLU A 158 9.99 -6.44 -27.84
C GLU A 158 11.41 -6.13 -27.35
N SER A 159 12.39 -6.80 -27.97
CA SER A 159 13.78 -6.42 -27.77
C SER A 159 14.06 -5.11 -28.48
N ILE A 160 14.55 -4.13 -27.74
CA ILE A 160 14.89 -2.80 -28.25
C ILE A 160 16.40 -2.56 -28.23
N PRO A 161 16.95 -1.73 -29.13
CA PRO A 161 18.36 -1.34 -29.09
C PRO A 161 18.71 -0.60 -27.79
N GLU A 162 19.96 -0.72 -27.35
CA GLU A 162 20.45 -0.11 -26.10
C GLU A 162 20.21 1.41 -26.02
N GLU A 163 20.38 2.12 -27.13
CA GLU A 163 20.13 3.57 -27.19
C GLU A 163 18.66 3.90 -26.87
N GLN A 164 17.73 3.12 -27.40
CA GLN A 164 16.29 3.29 -27.13
C GLN A 164 15.96 2.89 -25.68
N ALA A 165 16.57 1.81 -25.18
CA ALA A 165 16.41 1.39 -23.79
C ALA A 165 16.88 2.50 -22.82
N SER A 166 18.00 3.17 -23.12
CA SER A 166 18.51 4.30 -22.33
C SER A 166 17.52 5.48 -22.30
N LYS A 167 16.93 5.82 -23.46
CA LYS A 167 15.89 6.86 -23.55
C LYS A 167 14.65 6.51 -22.73
N ILE A 168 14.16 5.27 -22.83
CA ILE A 168 13.00 4.80 -22.06
C ILE A 168 13.29 4.83 -20.56
N LYS A 169 14.46 4.34 -20.13
CA LYS A 169 14.88 4.41 -18.71
C LYS A 169 14.88 5.84 -18.19
N ARG A 170 15.37 6.81 -18.98
CA ARG A 170 15.35 8.22 -18.60
C ARG A 170 13.93 8.77 -18.49
N SER A 171 13.06 8.43 -19.45
CA SER A 171 11.66 8.83 -19.40
C SER A 171 10.93 8.25 -18.19
N MET A 172 11.15 6.97 -17.88
CA MET A 172 10.58 6.31 -16.69
C MET A 172 11.06 6.97 -15.40
N ALA A 173 12.35 7.27 -15.27
CA ALA A 173 12.89 7.97 -14.11
C ALA A 173 12.23 9.36 -13.93
N ASN A 174 12.01 10.09 -15.03
CA ASN A 174 11.30 11.37 -14.97
C ASN A 174 9.83 11.20 -14.53
N LEU A 175 9.13 10.19 -15.04
CA LEU A 175 7.75 9.90 -14.64
C LEU A 175 7.66 9.53 -13.16
N GLU A 176 8.62 8.77 -12.63
CA GLU A 176 8.69 8.45 -11.20
C GLU A 176 8.89 9.70 -10.35
N VAL A 177 9.77 10.62 -10.76
CA VAL A 177 9.99 11.90 -10.05
C VAL A 177 8.73 12.76 -10.08
N VAL A 178 8.08 12.90 -11.25
CA VAL A 178 6.83 13.66 -11.37
C VAL A 178 5.74 13.03 -10.51
N SER A 179 5.59 11.71 -10.54
CA SER A 179 4.58 10.99 -9.75
C SER A 179 4.84 11.11 -8.25
N PHE A 180 6.10 11.13 -7.83
CA PHE A 180 6.50 11.34 -6.44
C PHE A 180 6.17 12.77 -5.96
N LEU A 181 6.42 13.78 -6.78
CA LEU A 181 6.10 15.17 -6.46
C LEU A 181 4.59 15.44 -6.47
N ASP A 182 3.86 14.85 -7.42
CA ASP A 182 2.40 14.95 -7.52
C ASP A 182 1.68 14.31 -6.32
N GLU A 183 2.32 13.33 -5.68
CA GLU A 183 1.90 12.70 -4.42
C GLU A 183 2.56 13.36 -3.19
N CYS A 184 3.01 14.62 -3.28
CA CYS A 184 3.60 15.36 -2.15
C CYS A 184 4.74 14.59 -1.45
N GLU A 185 5.63 13.98 -2.24
CA GLU A 185 6.73 13.12 -1.79
C GLU A 185 6.30 11.78 -1.17
N ALA A 186 5.13 11.27 -1.56
CA ALA A 186 4.74 9.88 -1.34
C ALA A 186 4.89 9.04 -2.60
N ARG A 187 5.06 7.72 -2.44
CA ARG A 187 5.18 6.76 -3.56
C ARG A 187 3.85 6.07 -3.87
N ALA A 188 2.72 6.72 -3.61
CA ALA A 188 1.40 6.09 -3.72
C ALA A 188 1.04 5.67 -5.15
N LYS A 189 1.56 6.38 -6.17
CA LYS A 189 1.37 6.06 -7.60
C LYS A 189 2.27 4.97 -8.16
N ILE A 190 3.28 4.53 -7.40
CA ILE A 190 4.30 3.61 -7.90
C ILE A 190 4.09 2.25 -7.24
N CYS A 191 3.88 1.22 -8.06
CA CYS A 191 3.75 -0.15 -7.59
C CYS A 191 4.60 -1.09 -8.43
N ASP A 192 5.46 -1.86 -7.76
CA ASP A 192 6.25 -2.91 -8.39
C ASP A 192 5.65 -4.27 -8.04
N HIS A 193 5.49 -5.14 -9.04
CA HIS A 193 5.07 -6.53 -8.90
C HIS A 193 6.18 -7.49 -9.32
N GLY A 194 6.26 -8.64 -8.65
CA GLY A 194 7.33 -9.63 -8.84
C GLY A 194 8.28 -9.70 -7.64
N PRO A 195 9.51 -10.23 -7.83
CA PRO A 195 10.04 -10.79 -9.08
C PRO A 195 9.31 -12.07 -9.50
N TYR A 196 8.97 -12.19 -10.79
CA TYR A 196 8.45 -13.42 -11.39
C TYR A 196 9.60 -14.17 -12.07
N PRO A 197 9.91 -15.41 -11.66
CA PRO A 197 11.01 -16.16 -12.27
C PRO A 197 10.66 -16.55 -13.71
N LEU A 198 11.55 -16.22 -14.66
CA LEU A 198 11.42 -16.63 -16.06
C LEU A 198 12.29 -17.86 -16.36
N ASN A 199 13.52 -17.83 -15.86
CA ASN A 199 14.50 -18.92 -15.93
C ASN A 199 15.48 -18.77 -14.74
N ASN A 200 16.61 -19.48 -14.77
CA ASN A 200 17.57 -19.48 -13.67
C ASN A 200 18.37 -18.17 -13.51
N GLU A 201 18.33 -17.26 -14.50
CA GLU A 201 19.13 -16.04 -14.52
C GLU A 201 18.28 -14.76 -14.64
N GLU A 202 17.03 -14.88 -15.08
CA GLU A 202 16.16 -13.75 -15.39
C GLU A 202 14.85 -13.78 -14.61
N VAL A 203 14.43 -12.56 -14.23
CA VAL A 203 13.15 -12.31 -13.60
C VAL A 203 12.41 -11.20 -14.35
N LEU A 204 11.09 -11.30 -14.37
CA LEU A 204 10.21 -10.23 -14.81
C LEU A 204 9.74 -9.42 -13.60
N VAL A 205 9.77 -8.10 -13.75
CA VAL A 205 9.21 -7.15 -12.79
C VAL A 205 8.28 -6.23 -13.55
N PHE A 206 7.05 -6.07 -13.06
CA PHE A 206 6.14 -5.06 -13.57
C PHE A 206 6.29 -3.81 -12.72
N ARG A 207 6.59 -2.68 -13.34
CA ARG A 207 6.56 -1.37 -12.69
C ARG A 207 5.39 -0.57 -13.22
N GLU A 208 4.48 -0.23 -12.33
CA GLU A 208 3.28 0.52 -12.63
C GLU A 208 3.40 1.95 -12.08
N ILE A 209 2.99 2.91 -12.91
CA ILE A 209 2.80 4.30 -12.53
C ILE A 209 1.33 4.61 -12.78
N SER A 210 0.53 4.68 -11.72
CA SER A 210 -0.91 4.92 -11.80
C SER A 210 -1.23 6.42 -11.77
N HIS A 211 -2.45 6.76 -12.19
CA HIS A 211 -3.01 8.12 -12.01
C HIS A 211 -2.18 9.25 -12.64
N LEU A 212 -1.46 8.98 -13.73
CA LEU A 212 -0.84 10.02 -14.55
C LEU A 212 -1.92 10.89 -15.19
N TYR A 213 -1.72 12.21 -15.20
CA TYR A 213 -2.67 13.13 -15.81
C TYR A 213 -2.67 12.95 -17.33
N ASP A 214 -3.84 12.61 -17.88
CA ASP A 214 -4.03 12.38 -19.33
C ASP A 214 -4.56 13.61 -20.07
N GLY A 215 -4.61 14.78 -19.42
CA GLY A 215 -5.17 16.01 -19.98
C GLY A 215 -6.69 16.15 -19.81
N LYS A 216 -7.38 15.22 -19.13
CA LYS A 216 -8.83 15.29 -18.91
C LYS A 216 -9.22 15.60 -17.47
N LYS A 217 -9.09 14.60 -16.59
CA LYS A 217 -9.46 14.72 -15.19
C LYS A 217 -8.25 14.34 -14.34
N PRO A 218 -7.69 15.28 -13.59
CA PRO A 218 -6.55 14.97 -12.75
C PRO A 218 -6.98 14.13 -11.53
N HIS A 219 -6.07 13.33 -11.00
CA HIS A 219 -6.32 12.53 -9.80
C HIS A 219 -6.49 13.42 -8.57
N PHE A 220 -5.63 14.44 -8.43
CA PHE A 220 -5.80 15.54 -7.49
C PHE A 220 -5.99 16.87 -8.22
N PRO A 221 -6.62 17.88 -7.60
CA PRO A 221 -6.79 19.19 -8.23
C PRO A 221 -5.48 19.84 -8.70
N TRP A 222 -4.34 19.54 -8.06
CA TRP A 222 -3.04 20.07 -8.42
C TRP A 222 -2.29 19.24 -9.48
N SER A 223 -2.78 18.06 -9.86
CA SER A 223 -2.16 17.24 -10.91
C SER A 223 -2.52 17.74 -12.32
N GLU A 224 -3.30 18.82 -12.44
CA GLU A 224 -3.64 19.49 -13.71
C GLU A 224 -2.48 20.37 -14.22
N THR A 225 -1.30 19.79 -14.39
CA THR A 225 -0.08 20.52 -14.79
C THR A 225 0.67 19.82 -15.91
#